data_AF-A0A9E4J2N1-F1
#
_entry.id   AF-A0A9E4J2N1-F1
#
_cell.length_a   1.000
_cell.length_b   1.000
_cell.length_c   1.000
_cell.angle_alpha   90.00
_cell.angle_beta   90.00
_cell.angle_gamma   90.00
#
_symmetry.space_group_name_H-M   'P 1'
#
loop_
_entity.id
_entity.type
_entity.pdbx_description
1 polymer ?
#
loop_
_entity_poly.entity_id
_entity_poly.type
_entity_poly.pdbx_seq_one_letter_code
_entity_poly.pdbx_strand_id
1 'polypeptide(L)'
;MGKWTRRAFIGTGSLVGGGLVLGVAGVTLAPSRHGLVADDAAEKGQLTTWITVTPDNFTTILVPHCDMGQGSQTALAMMAAEEMEADWELVRIKEAPALDAYANAYLLRAFTGDSMPPPLGRAIDYGAYRLARWFGTQLTGGSMAVRGTGFGMCIAGAAAKEMLLQAAAERFGVPVSECTAAASRVTHPASGQSAGFGELVKAATAIPAPAHPALKDPDTYTLRRTARQRFDIPPKVDGSTGYGIDFTLPGMLHAAVDIAPVQGGKLVSVDPAPAEAMPGVKQVVQLEEAVAVVADSYWQARQALGKLSPVYDDAGHGSVSSASIFAAFDEALGTPPDMPSNAAKVITADYRVPFLAHATMEPMACTARVDGDQAEVWAGTQDPLNARSTAARALGLDANQVKLTNLPLGGGYGRRLILTFDYVDLGVRIARAASPTPVKMVWSRENDIQHDYYRPAAMSRFAGALDGQGRPLAVASHYAGGGNAEAVYMPYAIADRRDDARDASHHIRTGEWRSVLNSQHGFFKESFIDELAHAAGKDPYR
;
A
#
# COMPACT_ATOMS: atom_id res chain seq x y z
N MET A 1 12.40 -18.69 43.44
CA MET A 1 13.34 -17.97 42.54
C MET A 1 14.46 -18.92 42.15
N GLY A 2 14.47 -19.42 40.90
CA GLY A 2 15.49 -20.37 40.42
C GLY A 2 16.82 -19.68 40.11
N LYS A 3 17.94 -20.28 40.54
CA LYS A 3 19.30 -19.76 40.34
C LYS A 3 19.75 -19.93 38.89
N TRP A 4 20.19 -18.84 38.28
CA TRP A 4 20.82 -18.84 36.95
C TRP A 4 22.17 -19.55 36.97
N THR A 5 22.47 -20.38 35.97
CA THR A 5 23.75 -21.11 35.89
C THR A 5 24.84 -20.22 35.27
N ARG A 6 26.12 -20.46 35.63
CA ARG A 6 27.29 -19.69 35.13
C ARG A 6 27.41 -19.66 33.59
N ARG A 7 26.89 -20.67 32.88
CA ARG A 7 26.82 -20.67 31.40
C ARG A 7 25.79 -19.69 30.84
N ALA A 8 24.66 -19.49 31.53
CA ALA A 8 23.68 -18.48 31.15
C ALA A 8 24.25 -17.06 31.36
N PHE A 9 24.96 -16.81 32.47
CA PHE A 9 25.58 -15.50 32.72
C PHE A 9 26.66 -15.13 31.69
N ILE A 10 27.50 -16.08 31.26
CA ILE A 10 28.53 -15.84 30.24
C ILE A 10 27.92 -15.75 28.84
N GLY A 11 26.88 -16.53 28.52
CA GLY A 11 26.13 -16.42 27.27
C GLY A 11 25.40 -15.07 27.12
N THR A 12 24.79 -14.57 28.19
CA THR A 12 24.10 -13.27 28.20
C THR A 12 25.09 -12.09 28.23
N GLY A 13 26.20 -12.20 28.98
CA GLY A 13 27.22 -11.15 29.05
C GLY A 13 27.97 -10.92 27.74
N SER A 14 28.20 -11.99 26.95
CA SER A 14 28.87 -11.91 25.64
C SER A 14 27.95 -11.33 24.55
N LEU A 15 26.66 -11.64 24.59
CA LEU A 15 25.64 -11.09 23.69
C LEU A 15 25.34 -9.61 23.98
N VAL A 16 25.39 -9.19 25.25
CA VAL A 16 25.15 -7.79 25.63
C VAL A 16 26.42 -6.95 25.40
N GLY A 17 27.62 -7.43 25.73
CA GLY A 17 28.87 -6.67 25.52
C GLY A 17 29.32 -6.63 24.05
N GLY A 18 29.28 -7.76 23.35
CA GLY A 18 29.60 -7.85 21.92
C GLY A 18 28.50 -7.31 21.02
N GLY A 19 27.23 -7.52 21.39
CA GLY A 19 26.06 -6.99 20.67
C GLY A 19 25.84 -5.50 20.86
N LEU A 20 26.34 -4.87 21.94
CA LEU A 20 26.32 -3.41 22.07
C LEU A 20 27.42 -2.76 21.24
N VAL A 21 28.61 -3.36 21.12
CA VAL A 21 29.68 -2.85 20.24
C VAL A 21 29.37 -3.13 18.76
N LEU A 22 28.84 -4.31 18.41
CA LEU A 22 28.30 -4.60 17.06
C LEU A 22 26.99 -3.86 16.79
N GLY A 23 26.22 -3.51 17.81
CA GLY A 23 25.02 -2.69 17.71
C GLY A 23 25.37 -1.22 17.45
N VAL A 24 26.36 -0.66 18.16
CA VAL A 24 26.85 0.70 17.92
C VAL A 24 27.65 0.79 16.62
N ALA A 25 28.48 -0.20 16.29
CA ALA A 25 29.15 -0.27 15.00
C ALA A 25 28.16 -0.56 13.85
N GLY A 26 27.15 -1.40 14.06
CA GLY A 26 26.09 -1.67 13.09
C GLY A 26 25.16 -0.47 12.86
N VAL A 27 24.97 0.38 13.89
CA VAL A 27 24.26 1.66 13.79
C VAL A 27 25.06 2.70 13.01
N THR A 28 26.40 2.70 13.12
CA THR A 28 27.27 3.65 12.41
C THR A 28 27.70 3.20 11.02
N LEU A 29 27.80 1.89 10.78
CA LEU A 29 28.23 1.25 9.52
C LEU A 29 27.07 0.77 8.63
N ALA A 30 25.81 0.89 9.07
CA ALA A 30 24.67 0.61 8.21
C ALA A 30 24.74 1.51 6.97
N PRO A 31 24.81 0.93 5.75
CA PRO A 31 24.89 1.72 4.53
C PRO A 31 23.64 2.60 4.39
N SER A 32 23.81 3.79 3.81
CA SER A 32 22.68 4.63 3.43
C SER A 32 21.83 3.86 2.43
N ARG A 33 20.53 3.71 2.73
CA ARG A 33 19.60 3.00 1.84
C ARG A 33 19.62 3.58 0.42
N HIS A 34 19.72 4.89 0.27
CA HIS A 34 19.68 5.56 -1.04
C HIS A 34 20.94 5.35 -1.87
N GLY A 35 22.03 4.87 -1.27
CA GLY A 35 23.25 4.49 -1.98
C GLY A 35 23.20 3.09 -2.59
N LEU A 36 22.10 2.35 -2.39
CA LEU A 36 21.92 1.02 -2.99
C LEU A 36 21.50 1.19 -4.45
N VAL A 37 22.42 0.90 -5.38
CA VAL A 37 22.22 0.94 -6.83
C VAL A 37 22.51 -0.44 -7.44
N ALA A 38 22.01 -0.68 -8.65
CA ALA A 38 22.28 -1.93 -9.36
C ALA A 38 23.74 -1.98 -9.89
N ASP A 39 24.25 -3.17 -10.20
CA ASP A 39 25.62 -3.35 -10.73
C ASP A 39 25.83 -2.61 -12.06
N ASP A 40 24.75 -2.42 -12.84
CA ASP A 40 24.74 -1.67 -14.11
C ASP A 40 24.37 -0.19 -13.95
N ALA A 41 24.55 0.38 -12.74
CA ALA A 41 24.20 1.77 -12.44
C ALA A 41 24.81 2.78 -13.41
N ALA A 42 26.08 2.60 -13.80
CA ALA A 42 26.76 3.51 -14.73
C ALA A 42 26.14 3.48 -16.14
N GLU A 43 25.68 2.32 -16.60
CA GLU A 43 25.02 2.17 -17.90
C GLU A 43 23.62 2.80 -17.88
N LYS A 44 22.93 2.70 -16.75
CA LYS A 44 21.59 3.28 -16.53
C LYS A 44 21.61 4.74 -16.08
N GLY A 45 22.78 5.32 -15.81
CA GLY A 45 22.91 6.63 -15.17
C GLY A 45 22.23 6.71 -13.81
N GLN A 46 22.22 5.60 -13.04
CA GLN A 46 21.58 5.50 -11.74
C GLN A 46 22.46 6.13 -10.65
N LEU A 47 22.09 7.33 -10.20
CA LEU A 47 22.82 8.08 -9.17
C LEU A 47 22.50 7.56 -7.76
N THR A 48 21.22 7.28 -7.50
CA THR A 48 20.74 6.74 -6.22
C THR A 48 19.71 5.65 -6.48
N THR A 49 19.24 4.97 -5.42
CA THR A 49 18.21 3.92 -5.54
C THR A 49 17.00 4.36 -6.37
N TRP A 50 16.63 5.65 -6.32
CA TRP A 50 15.43 6.15 -6.98
C TRP A 50 15.66 7.12 -8.14
N ILE A 51 16.91 7.49 -8.44
CA ILE A 51 17.18 8.55 -9.40
C ILE A 51 18.10 8.05 -10.50
N THR A 52 17.63 8.16 -11.74
CA THR A 52 18.45 7.95 -12.93
C THR A 52 18.49 9.22 -13.77
N VAL A 53 19.64 9.54 -14.36
CA VAL A 53 19.78 10.65 -15.32
C VAL A 53 20.28 10.10 -16.64
N THR A 54 19.66 10.48 -17.74
CA THR A 54 20.08 10.09 -19.08
C THR A 54 21.05 11.11 -19.68
N PRO A 55 21.90 10.73 -20.67
CA PRO A 55 22.85 11.66 -21.30
C PRO A 55 22.21 12.90 -21.96
N ASP A 56 20.94 12.81 -22.36
CA ASP A 56 20.12 13.91 -22.89
C ASP A 56 19.42 14.73 -21.78
N ASN A 57 19.89 14.61 -20.53
CA ASN A 57 19.54 15.43 -19.37
C ASN A 57 18.18 15.15 -18.72
N PHE A 58 17.45 14.11 -19.15
CA PHE A 58 16.22 13.71 -18.46
C PHE A 58 16.54 13.05 -17.12
N THR A 59 15.84 13.49 -16.09
CA THR A 59 15.91 12.89 -14.74
C THR A 59 14.67 12.05 -14.52
N THR A 60 14.82 10.74 -14.36
CA THR A 60 13.70 9.86 -13.99
C THR A 60 13.72 9.58 -12.48
N ILE A 61 12.61 9.90 -11.81
CA ILE A 61 12.38 9.54 -10.42
C ILE A 61 11.55 8.26 -10.35
N LEU A 62 12.13 7.21 -9.76
CA LEU A 62 11.49 5.94 -9.49
C LEU A 62 10.74 6.02 -8.16
N VAL A 63 9.41 5.96 -8.22
CA VAL A 63 8.55 6.11 -7.04
C VAL A 63 8.07 4.73 -6.58
N PRO A 64 8.38 4.27 -5.34
CA PRO A 64 7.96 2.95 -4.83
C PRO A 64 6.52 2.96 -4.31
N HIS A 65 5.63 3.65 -5.03
CA HIS A 65 4.22 3.81 -4.70
C HIS A 65 3.40 3.96 -5.99
N CYS A 66 2.29 3.23 -6.07
CA CYS A 66 1.29 3.43 -7.10
C CYS A 66 0.52 4.75 -6.92
N ASP A 67 -0.05 5.27 -8.02
CA ASP A 67 -0.98 6.40 -8.00
C ASP A 67 -2.39 5.94 -8.43
N MET A 68 -3.39 6.29 -7.63
CA MET A 68 -4.81 5.96 -7.87
C MET A 68 -5.65 7.24 -8.00
N GLY A 69 -5.03 8.37 -8.31
CA GLY A 69 -5.67 9.69 -8.37
C GLY A 69 -5.28 10.63 -7.23
N GLN A 70 -4.51 10.17 -6.24
CA GLN A 70 -4.08 11.00 -5.11
C GLN A 70 -2.87 11.91 -5.38
N GLY A 71 -2.11 11.69 -6.46
CA GLY A 71 -0.96 12.53 -6.83
C GLY A 71 0.32 12.26 -6.03
N SER A 72 0.43 11.10 -5.38
CA SER A 72 1.60 10.73 -4.59
C SER A 72 2.85 10.59 -5.44
N GLN A 73 2.72 10.10 -6.68
CA GLN A 73 3.87 9.98 -7.58
C GLN A 73 4.44 11.35 -7.95
N THR A 74 3.57 12.31 -8.25
CA THR A 74 3.98 13.70 -8.53
C THR A 74 4.62 14.34 -7.29
N ALA A 75 3.97 14.24 -6.13
CA ALA A 75 4.47 14.84 -4.89
C ALA A 75 5.84 14.30 -4.49
N LEU A 76 6.05 12.98 -4.55
CA LEU A 76 7.33 12.35 -4.21
C LEU A 76 8.43 12.72 -5.21
N ALA A 77 8.11 12.79 -6.51
CA ALA A 77 9.05 13.23 -7.53
C ALA A 77 9.44 14.70 -7.36
N MET A 78 8.49 15.58 -7.03
CA MET A 78 8.78 16.98 -6.71
C MET A 78 9.72 17.12 -5.52
N MET A 79 9.58 16.26 -4.50
CA MET A 79 10.47 16.28 -3.33
C MET A 79 11.91 15.92 -3.70
N ALA A 80 12.12 14.91 -4.54
CA ALA A 80 13.45 14.56 -5.03
C ALA A 80 14.02 15.63 -5.97
N ALA A 81 13.22 16.11 -6.93
CA ALA A 81 13.65 17.08 -7.92
C ALA A 81 14.01 18.45 -7.32
N GLU A 82 13.27 18.90 -6.29
CA GLU A 82 13.58 20.13 -5.54
C GLU A 82 14.98 20.06 -4.92
N GLU A 83 15.29 18.98 -4.22
CA GLU A 83 16.59 18.82 -3.56
C GLU A 83 17.73 18.66 -4.58
N MET A 84 17.43 18.04 -5.71
CA MET A 84 18.37 17.81 -6.80
C MET A 84 18.69 19.08 -7.61
N GLU A 85 17.89 20.15 -7.47
CA GLU A 85 17.90 21.31 -8.39
C GLU A 85 17.64 20.90 -9.85
N ALA A 86 16.79 19.89 -10.04
CA ALA A 86 16.41 19.40 -11.37
C ALA A 86 15.36 20.30 -12.02
N ASP A 87 15.51 20.54 -13.33
CA ASP A 87 14.48 21.17 -14.14
C ASP A 87 13.25 20.25 -14.25
N TRP A 88 12.12 20.72 -13.71
CA TRP A 88 10.86 19.97 -13.67
C TRP A 88 10.38 19.55 -15.06
N GLU A 89 10.65 20.33 -16.11
CA GLU A 89 10.24 19.99 -17.49
C GLU A 89 11.05 18.80 -18.04
N LEU A 90 12.24 18.56 -17.49
CA LEU A 90 13.11 17.42 -17.79
C LEU A 90 12.93 16.25 -16.82
N VAL A 91 12.04 16.37 -15.83
CA VAL A 91 11.72 15.27 -14.92
C VAL A 91 10.73 14.30 -15.57
N ARG A 92 10.97 13.02 -15.37
CA ARG A 92 10.05 11.92 -15.68
C ARG A 92 9.78 11.14 -14.42
N ILE A 93 8.57 10.60 -14.31
CA ILE A 93 8.15 9.82 -13.16
C ILE A 93 7.84 8.42 -13.64
N LYS A 94 8.38 7.42 -12.94
CA LYS A 94 8.10 6.02 -13.21
C LYS A 94 7.86 5.31 -11.89
N GLU A 95 6.88 4.43 -11.85
CA GLU A 95 6.72 3.56 -10.69
C GLU A 95 7.91 2.61 -10.57
N ALA A 96 8.42 2.45 -9.36
CA ALA A 96 9.52 1.54 -9.11
C ALA A 96 9.08 0.07 -9.34
N PRO A 97 9.93 -0.76 -9.98
CA PRO A 97 9.58 -2.14 -10.24
C PRO A 97 9.44 -2.94 -8.94
N ALA A 98 8.70 -4.06 -9.02
CA ALA A 98 8.46 -4.99 -7.92
C ALA A 98 9.72 -5.80 -7.55
N LEU A 99 10.76 -5.11 -7.08
CA LEU A 99 12.04 -5.67 -6.66
C LEU A 99 12.34 -5.24 -5.23
N ASP A 100 12.99 -6.12 -4.47
CA ASP A 100 13.28 -5.91 -3.04
C ASP A 100 14.07 -4.63 -2.76
N ALA A 101 14.83 -4.13 -3.74
CA ALA A 101 15.53 -2.85 -3.66
C ALA A 101 14.58 -1.67 -3.34
N TYR A 102 13.31 -1.77 -3.77
CA TYR A 102 12.32 -0.71 -3.65
C TYR A 102 11.35 -0.88 -2.47
N ALA A 103 11.50 -1.93 -1.65
CA ALA A 103 10.66 -2.16 -0.47
C ALA A 103 10.63 -0.94 0.48
N ASN A 104 9.48 -0.52 1.00
CA ASN A 104 9.35 0.77 1.70
C ASN A 104 9.99 0.77 3.10
N ALA A 105 11.26 1.19 3.20
CA ALA A 105 11.94 1.35 4.47
C ALA A 105 11.44 2.51 5.34
N TYR A 106 10.84 3.53 4.72
CA TYR A 106 10.51 4.78 5.40
C TYR A 106 9.08 4.84 5.94
N LEU A 107 8.30 3.75 5.85
CA LEU A 107 6.94 3.73 6.38
C LEU A 107 6.91 4.00 7.89
N LEU A 108 7.94 3.54 8.63
CA LEU A 108 7.98 3.74 10.08
C LEU A 108 8.08 5.22 10.47
N ARG A 109 8.69 6.07 9.62
CA ARG A 109 8.76 7.52 9.84
C ARG A 109 7.39 8.20 9.84
N ALA A 110 6.41 7.59 9.19
CA ALA A 110 5.02 8.06 9.22
C ALA A 110 4.42 8.04 10.64
N PHE A 111 5.05 7.36 11.61
CA PHE A 111 4.62 7.27 13.00
C PHE A 111 5.60 7.91 13.98
N THR A 112 6.90 7.91 13.68
CA THR A 112 7.93 8.46 14.57
C THR A 112 8.28 9.92 14.29
N GLY A 113 7.96 10.43 13.10
CA GLY A 113 8.43 11.74 12.64
C GLY A 113 9.95 11.80 12.44
N ASP A 114 10.46 13.01 12.19
CA ASP A 114 11.88 13.28 11.92
C ASP A 114 12.70 13.66 13.17
N SER A 115 12.15 13.44 14.36
CA SER A 115 12.71 13.87 15.65
C SER A 115 13.89 13.02 16.15
N MET A 116 14.38 12.07 15.36
CA MET A 116 15.46 11.15 15.76
C MET A 116 16.85 11.70 15.39
N PRO A 117 17.85 11.61 16.29
CA PRO A 117 19.24 11.95 15.96
C PRO A 117 19.77 11.14 14.76
N PRO A 118 20.59 11.73 13.86
CA PRO A 118 21.00 11.08 12.60
C PRO A 118 21.60 9.66 12.68
N PRO A 119 22.48 9.30 13.65
CA PRO A 119 22.97 7.92 13.74
C PRO A 119 21.87 6.93 14.12
N LEU A 120 20.96 7.31 15.03
CA LEU A 120 19.86 6.44 15.46
C LEU A 120 18.79 6.30 14.36
N GLY A 121 18.44 7.40 13.70
CA GLY A 121 17.51 7.39 12.56
C GLY A 121 17.98 6.47 11.43
N ARG A 122 19.28 6.44 11.11
CA ARG A 122 19.86 5.55 10.09
C ARG A 122 19.68 4.07 10.40
N ALA A 123 19.97 3.66 11.63
CA ALA A 123 19.81 2.28 12.03
C ALA A 123 18.34 1.85 12.01
N ILE A 124 17.43 2.75 12.39
CA ILE A 124 15.99 2.53 12.33
C ILE A 124 15.54 2.39 10.87
N ASP A 125 15.94 3.31 9.98
CA ASP A 125 15.57 3.27 8.56
C ASP A 125 16.13 2.02 7.86
N TYR A 126 17.40 1.68 8.11
CA TYR A 126 18.01 0.47 7.54
C TYR A 126 17.43 -0.82 8.14
N GLY A 127 17.11 -0.83 9.44
CA GLY A 127 16.41 -1.93 10.09
C GLY A 127 14.99 -2.13 9.52
N ALA A 128 14.24 -1.03 9.38
CA ALA A 128 12.93 -1.02 8.75
C ALA A 128 13.00 -1.44 7.28
N TYR A 129 14.04 -1.05 6.54
CA TYR A 129 14.30 -1.56 5.20
C TYR A 129 14.48 -3.07 5.18
N ARG A 130 15.32 -3.62 6.07
CA ARG A 130 15.54 -5.07 6.14
C ARG A 130 14.27 -5.83 6.52
N LEU A 131 13.47 -5.29 7.42
CA LEU A 131 12.15 -5.84 7.76
C LEU A 131 11.19 -5.76 6.57
N ALA A 132 11.08 -4.61 5.91
CA ALA A 132 10.22 -4.41 4.74
C ALA A 132 10.63 -5.32 3.57
N ARG A 133 11.94 -5.56 3.37
CA ARG A 133 12.41 -6.56 2.41
C ARG A 133 12.02 -7.97 2.81
N TRP A 134 12.20 -8.33 4.07
CA TRP A 134 11.81 -9.65 4.57
C TRP A 134 10.31 -9.87 4.38
N PHE A 135 9.48 -8.89 4.73
CA PHE A 135 8.03 -8.94 4.51
C PHE A 135 7.59 -8.62 3.07
N GLY A 136 8.53 -8.38 2.14
CA GLY A 136 8.27 -8.06 0.74
C GLY A 136 7.25 -6.92 0.57
N THR A 137 7.44 -5.78 1.24
CA THR A 137 6.43 -4.70 1.28
C THR A 137 6.80 -3.53 0.36
N GLN A 138 6.02 -3.31 -0.71
CA GLN A 138 6.04 -2.10 -1.54
C GLN A 138 4.67 -1.39 -1.48
N LEU A 139 4.24 -1.01 -0.28
CA LEU A 139 2.88 -0.61 0.06
C LEU A 139 2.55 0.86 -0.22
N THR A 140 1.46 1.10 -0.95
CA THR A 140 0.71 2.36 -0.95
C THR A 140 -0.55 2.22 -0.10
N GLY A 141 -0.47 2.57 1.18
CA GLY A 141 -1.58 2.48 2.14
C GLY A 141 -1.38 3.37 3.36
N GLY A 142 -2.40 3.49 4.22
CA GLY A 142 -2.32 4.19 5.51
C GLY A 142 -1.94 5.68 5.44
N SER A 143 -2.13 6.33 4.29
CA SER A 143 -1.65 7.70 4.03
C SER A 143 -0.14 7.87 4.23
N MET A 144 0.65 6.80 4.08
CA MET A 144 2.08 6.79 4.40
C MET A 144 3.00 7.17 3.24
N ALA A 145 2.53 7.19 1.99
CA ALA A 145 3.40 7.39 0.83
C ALA A 145 4.22 8.70 0.93
N VAL A 146 3.55 9.86 1.01
CA VAL A 146 4.24 11.17 1.08
C VAL A 146 4.90 11.36 2.45
N ARG A 147 4.17 11.16 3.55
CA ARG A 147 4.68 11.46 4.91
C ARG A 147 5.75 10.48 5.42
N GLY A 148 5.76 9.25 4.91
CA GLY A 148 6.79 8.26 5.21
C GLY A 148 7.95 8.35 4.23
N THR A 149 7.69 8.15 2.94
CA THR A 149 8.76 8.04 1.91
C THR A 149 9.31 9.38 1.44
N GLY A 150 8.58 10.48 1.62
CA GLY A 150 8.98 11.80 1.13
C GLY A 150 10.32 12.29 1.66
N PHE A 151 10.61 12.05 2.95
CA PHE A 151 11.90 12.40 3.53
C PHE A 151 13.06 11.64 2.85
N GLY A 152 12.85 10.37 2.53
CA GLY A 152 13.82 9.61 1.74
C GLY A 152 14.04 10.23 0.38
N MET A 153 12.96 10.63 -0.32
CA MET A 153 13.07 11.26 -1.65
C MET A 153 13.92 12.53 -1.58
N CYS A 154 13.80 13.31 -0.51
CA CYS A 154 14.65 14.47 -0.28
C CYS A 154 16.13 14.07 -0.16
N ILE A 155 16.45 13.06 0.66
CA ILE A 155 17.83 12.57 0.82
C ILE A 155 18.39 12.08 -0.52
N ALA A 156 17.61 11.30 -1.28
CA ALA A 156 18.03 10.79 -2.58
C ALA A 156 18.35 11.94 -3.56
N GLY A 157 17.49 12.97 -3.61
CA GLY A 157 17.69 14.14 -4.46
C GLY A 157 18.93 14.95 -4.07
N ALA A 158 19.12 15.22 -2.78
CA ALA A 158 20.25 15.98 -2.28
C ALA A 158 21.59 15.22 -2.50
N ALA A 159 21.61 13.90 -2.26
CA ALA A 159 22.76 13.05 -2.55
C ALA A 159 23.12 13.07 -4.05
N ALA A 160 22.12 12.95 -4.93
CA ALA A 160 22.34 13.02 -6.37
C ALA A 160 22.95 14.38 -6.79
N LYS A 161 22.47 15.50 -6.22
CA LYS A 161 23.04 16.83 -6.47
C LYS A 161 24.51 16.92 -6.05
N GLU A 162 24.85 16.44 -4.85
CA GLU A 162 26.23 16.47 -4.37
C GLU A 162 27.18 15.64 -5.24
N MET A 163 26.74 14.45 -5.68
CA MET A 163 27.50 13.63 -6.65
C MET A 163 27.73 14.37 -7.97
N LEU A 164 26.71 15.08 -8.47
CA LEU A 164 26.81 15.87 -9.71
C LEU A 164 27.73 17.09 -9.54
N LEU A 165 27.65 17.80 -8.42
CA LEU A 165 28.54 18.91 -8.09
C LEU A 165 29.99 18.46 -8.02
N GLN A 166 30.26 17.32 -7.37
CA GLN A 166 31.61 16.77 -7.27
C GLN A 166 32.14 16.33 -8.65
N ALA A 167 31.33 15.63 -9.46
CA ALA A 167 31.72 15.26 -10.82
C ALA A 167 32.02 16.50 -11.70
N ALA A 168 31.24 17.58 -11.53
CA ALA A 168 31.48 18.83 -12.23
C ALA A 168 32.76 19.52 -11.77
N ALA A 169 32.99 19.59 -10.46
CA ALA A 169 34.19 20.17 -9.87
C ALA A 169 35.47 19.46 -10.37
N GLU A 170 35.44 18.13 -10.42
CA GLU A 170 36.53 17.31 -10.99
C GLU A 170 36.72 17.60 -12.49
N ARG A 171 35.63 17.70 -13.27
CA ARG A 171 35.70 18.03 -14.70
C ARG A 171 36.20 19.45 -14.98
N PHE A 172 35.83 20.41 -14.14
CA PHE A 172 36.21 21.82 -14.29
C PHE A 172 37.59 22.12 -13.70
N GLY A 173 38.09 21.27 -12.81
CA GLY A 173 39.37 21.47 -12.10
C GLY A 173 39.28 22.54 -11.02
N VAL A 174 38.14 22.63 -10.31
CA VAL A 174 37.86 23.67 -9.31
C VAL A 174 37.32 23.08 -8.00
N PRO A 175 37.34 23.82 -6.87
CA PRO A 175 36.72 23.38 -5.63
C PRO A 175 35.20 23.20 -5.76
N VAL A 176 34.64 22.12 -5.19
CA VAL A 176 33.19 21.85 -5.23
C VAL A 176 32.34 22.97 -4.62
N SER A 177 32.87 23.67 -3.61
CA SER A 177 32.22 24.81 -2.97
C SER A 177 32.04 26.02 -3.89
N GLU A 178 32.73 26.05 -5.03
CA GLU A 178 32.61 27.11 -6.04
C GLU A 178 31.60 26.74 -7.14
N CYS A 179 31.10 25.49 -7.15
CA CYS A 179 30.07 25.05 -8.10
C CYS A 179 28.66 25.26 -7.54
N THR A 180 27.71 25.61 -8.40
CA THR A 180 26.29 25.70 -8.07
C THR A 180 25.45 24.86 -9.04
N ALA A 181 24.33 24.32 -8.55
CA ALA A 181 23.39 23.56 -9.36
C ALA A 181 22.06 24.31 -9.46
N ALA A 182 21.50 24.38 -10.67
CA ALA A 182 20.18 24.93 -10.94
C ALA A 182 19.66 24.40 -12.29
N ALA A 183 18.37 24.07 -12.37
CA ALA A 183 17.69 23.66 -13.60
C ALA A 183 18.46 22.56 -14.39
N SER A 184 18.80 21.47 -13.71
CA SER A 184 19.52 20.32 -14.29
C SER A 184 20.89 20.66 -14.90
N ARG A 185 21.58 21.66 -14.34
CA ARG A 185 22.91 22.11 -14.77
C ARG A 185 23.78 22.45 -13.56
N VAL A 186 25.06 22.15 -13.66
CA VAL A 186 26.09 22.65 -12.74
C VAL A 186 26.89 23.75 -13.43
N THR A 187 27.13 24.85 -12.73
CA THR A 187 27.94 25.98 -13.20
C THR A 187 29.04 26.32 -12.20
N HIS A 188 30.17 26.81 -12.71
CA HIS A 188 31.21 27.45 -11.91
C HIS A 188 31.24 28.95 -12.26
N PRO A 189 30.63 29.84 -11.44
CA PRO A 189 30.39 31.23 -11.81
C PRO A 189 31.66 32.04 -12.15
N ALA A 190 32.78 31.80 -11.47
CA ALA A 190 34.00 32.59 -11.68
C ALA A 190 34.66 32.32 -13.04
N SER A 191 34.56 31.09 -13.56
CA SER A 191 35.12 30.71 -14.87
C SER A 191 34.10 30.74 -16.01
N GLY A 192 32.80 30.70 -15.71
CA GLY A 192 31.74 30.51 -16.69
C GLY A 192 31.60 29.07 -17.21
N GLN A 193 32.39 28.11 -16.72
CA GLN A 193 32.24 26.71 -17.09
C GLN A 193 30.88 26.16 -16.64
N SER A 194 30.28 25.30 -17.45
CA SER A 194 29.01 24.63 -17.12
C SER A 194 28.89 23.28 -17.79
N ALA A 195 28.07 22.41 -17.21
CA ALA A 195 27.73 21.10 -17.74
C ALA A 195 26.31 20.70 -17.31
N GLY A 196 25.54 20.09 -18.21
CA GLY A 196 24.26 19.49 -17.86
C GLY A 196 24.44 18.26 -16.98
N PHE A 197 23.43 17.90 -16.19
CA PHE A 197 23.45 16.66 -15.40
C PHE A 197 23.71 15.41 -16.27
N GLY A 198 23.14 15.35 -17.47
CA GLY A 198 23.35 14.26 -18.42
C GLY A 198 24.80 14.12 -18.88
N GLU A 199 25.56 15.21 -18.97
CA GLU A 199 26.99 15.14 -19.30
C GLU A 199 27.85 14.66 -18.11
N LEU A 200 27.36 14.87 -16.88
CA LEU A 200 28.06 14.56 -15.65
C LEU A 200 27.73 13.16 -15.11
N VAL A 201 26.55 12.62 -15.46
CA VAL A 201 25.99 11.43 -14.82
C VAL A 201 26.96 10.25 -14.80
N LYS A 202 27.65 9.97 -15.91
CA LYS A 202 28.58 8.83 -15.98
C LYS A 202 29.69 8.95 -14.95
N ALA A 203 30.29 10.13 -14.79
CA ALA A 203 31.30 10.38 -13.77
C ALA A 203 30.68 10.37 -12.37
N ALA A 204 29.50 10.98 -12.21
CA ALA A 204 28.80 11.04 -10.94
C ALA A 204 28.42 9.65 -10.39
N THR A 205 28.08 8.67 -11.23
CA THR A 205 27.80 7.29 -10.78
C THR A 205 29.00 6.56 -10.17
N ALA A 206 30.23 7.04 -10.42
CA ALA A 206 31.43 6.49 -9.79
C ALA A 206 31.70 7.07 -8.39
N ILE A 207 30.99 8.15 -8.01
CA ILE A 207 31.11 8.80 -6.72
C ILE A 207 30.19 8.08 -5.72
N PRO A 208 30.69 7.65 -4.55
CA PRO A 208 29.83 7.06 -3.52
C PRO A 208 28.74 8.06 -3.08
N ALA A 209 27.48 7.62 -3.07
CA ALA A 209 26.37 8.47 -2.64
C ALA A 209 26.57 8.97 -1.20
N PRO A 210 26.50 10.29 -0.95
CA PRO A 210 26.63 10.85 0.39
C PRO A 210 25.57 10.29 1.35
N ALA A 211 26.02 9.90 2.55
CA ALA A 211 25.11 9.37 3.56
C ALA A 211 24.29 10.47 4.27
N HIS A 212 24.81 11.71 4.30
CA HIS A 212 24.22 12.86 4.98
C HIS A 212 24.27 14.11 4.10
N PRO A 213 23.59 14.08 2.94
CA PRO A 213 23.59 15.25 2.09
C PRO A 213 22.87 16.41 2.79
N ALA A 214 23.32 17.63 2.52
CA ALA A 214 22.66 18.82 3.04
C ALA A 214 21.30 19.01 2.34
N LEU A 215 20.21 18.96 3.12
CA LEU A 215 18.88 19.24 2.60
C LEU A 215 18.67 20.74 2.45
N LYS A 216 17.91 21.11 1.43
CA LYS A 216 17.57 22.49 1.10
C LYS A 216 16.62 23.07 2.14
N ASP A 217 16.85 24.35 2.47
CA ASP A 217 16.00 25.11 3.37
C ASP A 217 14.57 25.22 2.79
N PRO A 218 13.52 24.84 3.54
CA PRO A 218 12.15 24.94 3.08
C PRO A 218 11.69 26.32 2.60
N ASP A 219 12.33 27.40 3.06
CA ASP A 219 12.01 28.76 2.64
C ASP A 219 12.64 29.13 1.29
N THR A 220 13.54 28.27 0.78
CA THR A 220 14.18 28.43 -0.54
C THR A 220 13.58 27.52 -1.61
N TYR A 221 12.53 26.76 -1.27
CA TYR A 221 11.90 25.86 -2.23
C TYR A 221 11.28 26.60 -3.42
N THR A 222 11.50 26.09 -4.62
CA THR A 222 11.00 26.68 -5.88
C THR A 222 9.98 25.79 -6.60
N LEU A 223 9.95 24.51 -6.26
CA LEU A 223 9.08 23.47 -6.80
C LEU A 223 8.09 22.98 -5.75
N ARG A 224 8.56 22.59 -4.56
CA ARG A 224 7.69 22.22 -3.43
C ARG A 224 6.87 23.41 -2.98
N ARG A 225 5.68 23.14 -2.43
CA ARG A 225 4.66 24.15 -2.04
C ARG A 225 4.10 24.96 -3.23
N THR A 226 4.35 24.54 -4.47
CA THR A 226 3.71 25.09 -5.67
C THR A 226 2.69 24.12 -6.26
N ALA A 227 1.71 24.65 -6.99
CA ALA A 227 0.71 23.85 -7.69
C ALA A 227 1.22 23.47 -9.09
N ARG A 228 1.99 22.38 -9.20
CA ARG A 228 2.42 21.85 -10.50
C ARG A 228 1.37 20.92 -11.10
N GLN A 229 1.24 20.97 -12.43
CA GLN A 229 0.41 20.03 -13.18
C GLN A 229 0.95 18.61 -12.95
N ARG A 230 0.07 17.70 -12.55
CA ARG A 230 0.45 16.29 -12.34
C ARG A 230 0.60 15.59 -13.69
N PHE A 231 1.67 14.81 -13.85
CA PHE A 231 1.96 14.09 -15.09
C PHE A 231 0.96 12.98 -15.40
N ASP A 232 0.27 12.48 -14.39
CA ASP A 232 -0.75 11.45 -14.57
C ASP A 232 -2.10 12.01 -15.07
N ILE A 233 -2.32 13.33 -15.05
CA ILE A 233 -3.60 13.92 -15.47
C ILE A 233 -3.80 13.87 -16.99
N PRO A 234 -2.91 14.41 -17.85
CA PRO A 234 -3.15 14.40 -19.29
C PRO A 234 -3.49 13.02 -19.86
N PRO A 235 -2.72 11.94 -19.59
CA PRO A 235 -3.03 10.63 -20.14
C PRO A 235 -4.30 9.99 -19.56
N LYS A 236 -4.78 10.45 -18.39
CA LYS A 236 -6.07 10.00 -17.82
C LYS A 236 -7.25 10.70 -18.50
N VAL A 237 -7.07 11.95 -18.92
CA VAL A 237 -8.10 12.76 -19.57
C VAL A 237 -8.30 12.34 -21.02
N ASP A 238 -7.22 12.05 -21.75
CA ASP A 238 -7.29 11.65 -23.16
C ASP A 238 -7.50 10.13 -23.37
N GLY A 239 -7.47 9.34 -22.30
CA GLY A 239 -7.69 7.90 -22.32
C GLY A 239 -6.45 7.08 -22.73
N SER A 240 -5.26 7.68 -22.83
CA SER A 240 -4.03 6.95 -23.15
C SER A 240 -3.43 6.18 -21.98
N THR A 241 -3.90 6.39 -20.75
CA THR A 241 -3.53 5.57 -19.58
C THR A 241 -4.09 4.17 -19.73
N GLY A 242 -3.23 3.17 -19.91
CA GLY A 242 -3.61 1.76 -19.86
C GLY A 242 -3.69 1.25 -18.43
N TYR A 243 -4.85 0.75 -18.01
CA TYR A 243 -5.07 0.09 -16.73
C TYR A 243 -4.87 -1.44 -16.86
N GLY A 244 -4.95 -2.15 -15.74
CA GLY A 244 -4.85 -3.62 -15.71
C GLY A 244 -5.84 -4.30 -16.65
N ILE A 245 -7.06 -3.79 -16.73
CA ILE A 245 -8.10 -4.32 -17.62
C ILE A 245 -7.82 -4.04 -19.11
N ASP A 246 -7.06 -2.99 -19.45
CA ASP A 246 -6.73 -2.62 -20.83
C ASP A 246 -5.50 -3.36 -21.37
N PHE A 247 -4.65 -3.88 -20.48
CA PHE A 247 -3.37 -4.48 -20.84
C PHE A 247 -3.49 -5.66 -21.81
N THR A 248 -2.78 -5.68 -22.92
CA THR A 248 -2.86 -6.78 -23.90
C THR A 248 -1.50 -7.35 -24.25
N LEU A 249 -1.47 -8.63 -24.62
CA LEU A 249 -0.33 -9.30 -25.22
C LEU A 249 -0.75 -10.00 -26.51
N PRO A 250 0.16 -10.14 -27.51
CA PRO A 250 -0.12 -10.93 -28.69
C PRO A 250 -0.50 -12.38 -28.33
N GLY A 251 -1.59 -12.87 -28.91
CA GLY A 251 -2.07 -14.24 -28.71
C GLY A 251 -2.66 -14.52 -27.31
N MET A 252 -2.91 -13.49 -26.50
CA MET A 252 -3.49 -13.63 -25.17
C MET A 252 -4.95 -14.13 -25.22
N LEU A 253 -5.27 -15.09 -24.35
CA LEU A 253 -6.63 -15.56 -24.11
C LEU A 253 -7.29 -14.79 -22.97
N HIS A 254 -8.60 -14.92 -22.83
CA HIS A 254 -9.37 -14.24 -21.80
C HIS A 254 -10.16 -15.25 -20.97
N ALA A 255 -10.23 -14.99 -19.67
CA ALA A 255 -10.99 -15.81 -18.73
C ALA A 255 -12.12 -15.01 -18.08
N ALA A 256 -13.33 -15.57 -18.11
CA ALA A 256 -14.43 -15.21 -17.23
C ALA A 256 -14.51 -16.28 -16.13
N VAL A 257 -14.87 -15.88 -14.91
CA VAL A 257 -14.90 -16.77 -13.74
C VAL A 257 -16.22 -16.67 -13.01
N ASP A 258 -16.67 -17.78 -12.46
CA ASP A 258 -17.77 -17.91 -11.50
C ASP A 258 -17.18 -18.50 -10.20
N ILE A 259 -17.45 -17.86 -9.07
CA ILE A 259 -16.82 -18.17 -7.78
C ILE A 259 -17.93 -18.64 -6.82
N ALA A 260 -17.61 -19.60 -5.96
CA ALA A 260 -18.53 -20.14 -4.97
C ALA A 260 -19.26 -19.01 -4.22
N PRO A 261 -20.61 -18.96 -4.26
CA PRO A 261 -21.36 -17.78 -3.85
C PRO A 261 -21.27 -17.50 -2.36
N VAL A 262 -21.06 -18.55 -1.55
CA VAL A 262 -20.82 -18.45 -0.11
C VAL A 262 -19.32 -18.55 0.13
N GLN A 263 -18.79 -17.60 0.89
CA GLN A 263 -17.35 -17.50 1.11
C GLN A 263 -16.85 -18.72 1.89
N GLY A 264 -15.76 -19.34 1.39
CA GLY A 264 -15.23 -20.61 1.90
C GLY A 264 -15.82 -21.85 1.22
N GLY A 265 -16.89 -21.69 0.44
CA GLY A 265 -17.51 -22.77 -0.31
C GLY A 265 -16.61 -23.31 -1.42
N LYS A 266 -16.83 -24.57 -1.80
CA LYS A 266 -16.05 -25.29 -2.81
C LYS A 266 -16.90 -25.72 -3.99
N LEU A 267 -16.27 -25.82 -5.17
CA LEU A 267 -16.88 -26.42 -6.36
C LEU A 267 -17.03 -27.93 -6.14
N VAL A 268 -18.27 -28.40 -6.10
CA VAL A 268 -18.61 -29.83 -5.95
C VAL A 268 -18.64 -30.50 -7.31
N SER A 269 -19.30 -29.88 -8.30
CA SER A 269 -19.39 -30.42 -9.65
C SER A 269 -19.79 -29.36 -10.67
N VAL A 270 -19.38 -29.55 -11.92
CA VAL A 270 -19.85 -28.77 -13.08
C VAL A 270 -19.69 -29.63 -14.34
N ASP A 271 -20.69 -29.61 -15.22
CA ASP A 271 -20.56 -30.21 -16.56
C ASP A 271 -19.95 -29.17 -17.52
N PRO A 272 -18.72 -29.38 -18.04
CA PRO A 272 -18.07 -28.41 -18.92
C PRO A 272 -18.59 -28.46 -20.36
N ALA A 273 -19.26 -29.55 -20.77
CA ALA A 273 -19.58 -29.81 -22.18
C ALA A 273 -20.38 -28.70 -22.88
N PRO A 274 -21.38 -28.05 -22.23
CA PRO A 274 -22.12 -26.94 -22.85
C PRO A 274 -21.24 -25.74 -23.22
N ALA A 275 -20.20 -25.45 -22.43
CA ALA A 275 -19.27 -24.36 -22.71
C ALA A 275 -18.22 -24.78 -23.74
N GLU A 276 -17.65 -25.98 -23.62
CA GLU A 276 -16.59 -26.48 -24.53
C GLU A 276 -17.07 -26.61 -25.98
N ALA A 277 -18.37 -26.83 -26.20
CA ALA A 277 -18.95 -26.86 -27.54
C ALA A 277 -19.07 -25.46 -28.19
N MET A 278 -18.84 -24.36 -27.46
CA MET A 278 -19.04 -23.00 -27.98
C MET A 278 -17.83 -22.48 -28.77
N PRO A 279 -18.05 -21.74 -29.87
CA PRO A 279 -16.96 -21.18 -30.68
C PRO A 279 -16.00 -20.27 -29.89
N GLY A 280 -14.71 -20.56 -30.02
CA GLY A 280 -13.62 -19.79 -29.42
C GLY A 280 -13.31 -20.12 -27.97
N VAL A 281 -14.08 -21.01 -27.33
CA VAL A 281 -13.71 -21.58 -26.04
C VAL A 281 -12.50 -22.50 -26.22
N LYS A 282 -11.50 -22.37 -25.34
CA LYS A 282 -10.30 -23.20 -25.32
C LYS A 282 -10.35 -24.24 -24.22
N GLN A 283 -10.89 -23.86 -23.06
CA GLN A 283 -10.87 -24.72 -21.88
C GLN A 283 -11.87 -24.24 -20.83
N VAL A 284 -12.47 -25.18 -20.12
CA VAL A 284 -13.11 -24.94 -18.82
C VAL A 284 -12.14 -25.37 -17.72
N VAL A 285 -11.79 -24.45 -16.84
CA VAL A 285 -10.85 -24.65 -15.73
C VAL A 285 -11.64 -24.79 -14.44
N GLN A 286 -11.60 -25.97 -13.83
CA GLN A 286 -12.18 -26.23 -12.52
C GLN A 286 -11.13 -25.95 -11.44
N LEU A 287 -11.46 -25.09 -10.48
CA LEU A 287 -10.65 -24.74 -9.32
C LEU A 287 -11.36 -25.22 -8.05
N GLU A 288 -10.69 -25.12 -6.90
CA GLU A 288 -11.27 -25.55 -5.62
C GLU A 288 -12.54 -24.76 -5.27
N GLU A 289 -12.54 -23.46 -5.51
CA GLU A 289 -13.62 -22.53 -5.13
C GLU A 289 -14.35 -21.91 -6.32
N ALA A 290 -14.01 -22.29 -7.55
CA ALA A 290 -14.47 -21.57 -8.74
C ALA A 290 -14.45 -22.43 -10.01
N VAL A 291 -15.20 -22.00 -11.02
CA VAL A 291 -15.04 -22.46 -12.41
C VAL A 291 -14.74 -21.26 -13.31
N ALA A 292 -13.77 -21.40 -14.21
CA ALA A 292 -13.44 -20.38 -15.20
C ALA A 292 -13.57 -20.93 -16.62
N VAL A 293 -13.96 -20.08 -17.56
CA VAL A 293 -13.93 -20.40 -18.99
C VAL A 293 -12.89 -19.53 -19.66
N VAL A 294 -11.92 -20.17 -20.34
CA VAL A 294 -10.87 -19.52 -21.12
C VAL A 294 -11.24 -19.54 -22.59
N ALA A 295 -11.21 -18.39 -23.25
CA ALA A 295 -11.60 -18.24 -24.66
C ALA A 295 -10.77 -17.18 -25.40
N ASP A 296 -10.96 -17.07 -26.72
CA ASP A 296 -10.29 -16.06 -27.57
C ASP A 296 -10.61 -14.61 -27.16
N SER A 297 -11.81 -14.36 -26.62
CA SER A 297 -12.21 -13.05 -26.11
C SER A 297 -12.98 -13.16 -24.79
N TYR A 298 -12.97 -12.09 -23.99
CA TYR A 298 -13.71 -12.05 -22.73
C TYR A 298 -15.21 -12.23 -22.94
N TRP A 299 -15.76 -11.68 -24.02
CA TRP A 299 -17.18 -11.85 -24.36
C TRP A 299 -17.52 -13.33 -24.59
N GLN A 300 -16.73 -14.06 -25.38
CA GLN A 300 -16.93 -15.49 -25.60
C GLN A 300 -16.81 -16.29 -24.31
N ALA A 301 -15.79 -16.00 -23.49
CA ALA A 301 -15.61 -16.61 -22.18
C ALA A 301 -16.84 -16.40 -21.28
N ARG A 302 -17.37 -15.17 -21.21
CA ARG A 302 -18.54 -14.84 -20.38
C ARG A 302 -19.83 -15.51 -20.89
N GLN A 303 -20.04 -15.56 -22.21
CA GLN A 303 -21.21 -16.22 -22.79
C GLN A 303 -21.18 -17.73 -22.55
N ALA A 304 -20.00 -18.34 -22.66
CA ALA A 304 -19.82 -19.76 -22.41
C ALA A 304 -19.90 -20.13 -20.92
N LEU A 305 -19.35 -19.30 -20.03
CA LEU A 305 -19.53 -19.44 -18.59
C LEU A 305 -21.02 -19.46 -18.21
N GLY A 306 -21.84 -18.61 -18.85
CA GLY A 306 -23.29 -18.58 -18.65
C GLY A 306 -24.05 -19.82 -19.15
N LYS A 307 -23.38 -20.81 -19.77
CA LYS A 307 -23.97 -22.13 -20.10
C LYS A 307 -23.67 -23.19 -19.05
N LEU A 308 -22.77 -22.90 -18.12
CA LEU A 308 -22.46 -23.81 -17.03
C LEU A 308 -23.52 -23.73 -15.94
N SER A 309 -23.65 -24.81 -15.17
CA SER A 309 -24.48 -24.86 -13.96
C SER A 309 -23.66 -25.48 -12.84
N PRO A 310 -22.65 -24.75 -12.31
CA PRO A 310 -21.81 -25.27 -11.24
C PRO A 310 -22.61 -25.45 -9.95
N VAL A 311 -22.28 -26.53 -9.24
CA VAL A 311 -22.80 -26.83 -7.91
C VAL A 311 -21.68 -26.55 -6.91
N TYR A 312 -21.97 -25.71 -5.93
CA TYR A 312 -21.06 -25.38 -4.83
C TYR A 312 -21.63 -25.86 -3.49
N ASP A 313 -20.75 -26.19 -2.56
CA ASP A 313 -21.12 -26.22 -1.14
C ASP A 313 -21.08 -24.80 -0.55
N ASP A 314 -21.61 -24.67 0.68
CA ASP A 314 -21.69 -23.39 1.39
C ASP A 314 -20.70 -23.30 2.56
N ALA A 315 -19.78 -24.26 2.70
CA ALA A 315 -18.90 -24.42 3.85
C ALA A 315 -19.61 -24.37 5.23
N GLY A 316 -20.90 -24.70 5.31
CA GLY A 316 -21.70 -24.60 6.53
C GLY A 316 -22.17 -23.18 6.87
N HIS A 317 -22.13 -22.25 5.91
CA HIS A 317 -22.45 -20.84 6.10
C HIS A 317 -23.71 -20.37 5.36
N GLY A 318 -24.45 -21.26 4.67
CA GLY A 318 -25.59 -20.87 3.83
C GLY A 318 -26.78 -20.24 4.58
N SER A 319 -26.85 -20.38 5.90
CA SER A 319 -27.88 -19.72 6.73
C SER A 319 -27.44 -18.37 7.32
N VAL A 320 -26.18 -17.97 7.12
CA VAL A 320 -25.66 -16.70 7.65
C VAL A 320 -26.23 -15.54 6.85
N SER A 321 -26.74 -14.52 7.54
CA SER A 321 -27.30 -13.31 6.94
C SER A 321 -26.83 -12.07 7.70
N SER A 322 -27.00 -10.88 7.10
CA SER A 322 -26.78 -9.62 7.82
C SER A 322 -27.61 -9.54 9.11
N ALA A 323 -28.83 -10.08 9.10
CA ALA A 323 -29.70 -10.10 10.28
C ALA A 323 -29.12 -10.97 11.40
N SER A 324 -28.63 -12.18 11.09
CA SER A 324 -28.01 -13.05 12.10
C SER A 324 -26.70 -12.49 12.62
N ILE A 325 -25.90 -11.81 11.78
CA ILE A 325 -24.66 -11.14 12.21
C ILE A 325 -24.97 -10.00 13.18
N PHE A 326 -25.94 -9.12 12.87
CA PHE A 326 -26.29 -8.04 13.78
C PHE A 326 -26.96 -8.53 15.07
N ALA A 327 -27.69 -9.64 15.04
CA ALA A 327 -28.21 -10.26 16.26
C ALA A 327 -27.06 -10.75 17.16
N ALA A 328 -26.04 -11.40 16.58
CA ALA A 328 -24.85 -11.82 17.31
C ALA A 328 -24.05 -10.62 17.87
N PHE A 329 -23.98 -9.50 17.13
CA PHE A 329 -23.39 -8.27 17.63
C PHE A 329 -24.15 -7.75 18.84
N ASP A 330 -25.47 -7.59 18.75
CA ASP A 330 -26.30 -7.09 19.85
C ASP A 330 -26.19 -7.98 21.11
N GLU A 331 -26.20 -9.30 20.94
CA GLU A 331 -25.97 -10.27 22.02
C GLU A 331 -24.58 -10.05 22.67
N ALA A 332 -23.53 -9.92 21.87
CA ALA A 332 -22.17 -9.70 22.36
C ALA A 332 -21.99 -8.33 23.07
N LEU A 333 -22.74 -7.30 22.66
CA LEU A 333 -22.72 -5.98 23.32
C LEU A 333 -23.35 -6.01 24.71
N GLY A 334 -24.34 -6.86 24.93
CA GLY A 334 -25.00 -7.03 26.24
C GLY A 334 -25.62 -5.72 26.74
N THR A 335 -25.64 -5.50 28.06
CA THR A 335 -26.21 -4.26 28.61
C THR A 335 -25.35 -3.03 28.28
N PRO A 336 -25.93 -1.81 28.30
CA PRO A 336 -25.15 -0.58 28.17
C PRO A 336 -24.02 -0.49 29.20
N PRO A 337 -22.91 0.22 28.88
CA PRO A 337 -21.83 0.45 29.83
C PRO A 337 -22.31 1.16 31.11
N ASP A 338 -21.73 0.79 32.25
CA ASP A 338 -22.04 1.42 33.54
C ASP A 338 -21.60 2.89 33.59
N MET A 339 -22.46 3.75 34.11
CA MET A 339 -22.21 5.19 34.26
C MET A 339 -22.06 5.61 35.73
N PRO A 340 -21.36 6.73 36.03
CA PRO A 340 -21.21 7.24 37.38
C PRO A 340 -22.55 7.49 38.07
N SER A 341 -22.68 7.04 39.32
CA SER A 341 -23.94 7.17 40.10
C SER A 341 -24.32 8.62 40.44
N ASN A 342 -23.39 9.56 40.29
CA ASN A 342 -23.62 10.99 40.51
C ASN A 342 -24.08 11.73 39.23
N ALA A 343 -24.33 11.01 38.14
CA ALA A 343 -24.88 11.60 36.91
C ALA A 343 -26.28 12.18 37.16
N ALA A 344 -26.52 13.41 36.70
CA ALA A 344 -27.85 14.01 36.73
C ALA A 344 -28.74 13.43 35.60
N LYS A 345 -28.10 13.05 34.48
CA LYS A 345 -28.77 12.39 33.35
C LYS A 345 -27.84 11.37 32.74
N VAL A 346 -28.37 10.19 32.42
CA VAL A 346 -27.70 9.16 31.64
C VAL A 346 -28.48 8.96 30.35
N ILE A 347 -27.78 8.86 29.23
CA ILE A 347 -28.35 8.49 27.95
C ILE A 347 -27.60 7.30 27.36
N THR A 348 -28.30 6.53 26.53
CA THR A 348 -27.75 5.38 25.82
C THR A 348 -28.22 5.43 24.37
N ALA A 349 -27.37 5.01 23.44
CA ALA A 349 -27.72 4.91 22.03
C ALA A 349 -26.98 3.75 21.36
N ASP A 350 -27.66 3.12 20.41
CA ASP A 350 -27.09 2.05 19.59
C ASP A 350 -26.90 2.54 18.16
N TYR A 351 -25.71 2.31 17.64
CA TYR A 351 -25.37 2.63 16.25
C TYR A 351 -24.90 1.39 15.53
N ARG A 352 -25.25 1.25 14.26
CA ARG A 352 -24.72 0.19 13.40
C ARG A 352 -24.49 0.69 11.99
N VAL A 353 -23.53 0.07 11.31
CA VAL A 353 -23.25 0.30 9.90
C VAL A 353 -23.13 -1.04 9.17
N PRO A 354 -23.59 -1.15 7.91
CA PRO A 354 -23.51 -2.40 7.15
C PRO A 354 -22.07 -2.66 6.66
N PHE A 355 -21.89 -3.84 6.06
CA PHE A 355 -20.75 -4.07 5.17
C PHE A 355 -20.80 -3.11 3.99
N LEU A 356 -19.65 -2.62 3.53
CA LEU A 356 -19.55 -1.86 2.28
C LEU A 356 -18.49 -2.46 1.38
N ALA A 357 -18.84 -2.65 0.12
CA ALA A 357 -17.88 -2.94 -0.94
C ALA A 357 -17.04 -1.70 -1.25
N HIS A 358 -15.83 -1.91 -1.76
CA HIS A 358 -14.98 -0.86 -2.31
C HIS A 358 -15.52 -0.31 -3.61
N ALA A 359 -16.15 -1.18 -4.42
CA ALA A 359 -16.75 -0.85 -5.71
C ALA A 359 -15.81 0.00 -6.59
N THR A 360 -14.56 -0.46 -6.78
CA THR A 360 -13.58 0.23 -7.62
C THR A 360 -14.10 0.32 -9.05
N MET A 361 -13.86 1.43 -9.77
CA MET A 361 -14.36 1.59 -11.14
C MET A 361 -13.84 0.48 -12.07
N GLU A 362 -12.56 0.12 -11.93
CA GLU A 362 -11.99 -1.07 -12.55
C GLU A 362 -12.24 -2.31 -11.66
N PRO A 363 -12.97 -3.33 -12.15
CA PRO A 363 -13.09 -4.63 -11.47
C PRO A 363 -11.74 -5.32 -11.31
N MET A 364 -11.68 -6.35 -10.47
CA MET A 364 -10.46 -7.13 -10.34
C MET A 364 -10.06 -7.79 -11.68
N ALA A 365 -8.80 -7.57 -12.08
CA ALA A 365 -8.23 -8.10 -13.31
C ALA A 365 -6.77 -8.53 -13.08
N CYS A 366 -6.40 -9.67 -13.63
CA CYS A 366 -5.04 -10.21 -13.58
C CYS A 366 -4.71 -10.83 -14.94
N THR A 367 -3.66 -10.35 -15.58
CA THR A 367 -3.07 -11.03 -16.74
C THR A 367 -1.84 -11.78 -16.28
N ALA A 368 -1.73 -13.06 -16.65
CA ALA A 368 -0.57 -13.85 -16.31
C ALA A 368 -0.15 -14.78 -17.45
N ARG A 369 1.16 -15.03 -17.53
CA ARG A 369 1.75 -16.09 -18.34
C ARG A 369 2.57 -16.97 -17.40
N VAL A 370 2.34 -18.26 -17.44
CA VAL A 370 3.12 -19.26 -16.71
C VAL A 370 3.83 -20.12 -17.76
N ASP A 371 5.15 -20.24 -17.68
CA ASP A 371 5.96 -21.00 -18.60
C ASP A 371 6.96 -21.85 -17.80
N GLY A 372 6.65 -23.13 -17.63
CA GLY A 372 7.41 -24.04 -16.80
C GLY A 372 7.51 -23.54 -15.35
N ASP A 373 8.73 -23.22 -14.92
CA ASP A 373 9.06 -22.75 -13.58
C ASP A 373 9.14 -21.22 -13.48
N GLN A 374 8.69 -20.49 -14.50
CA GLN A 374 8.67 -19.03 -14.53
C GLN A 374 7.25 -18.50 -14.70
N ALA A 375 6.98 -17.31 -14.14
CA ALA A 375 5.74 -16.61 -14.37
C ALA A 375 5.92 -15.10 -14.57
N GLU A 376 5.13 -14.53 -15.46
CA GLU A 376 4.96 -13.09 -15.60
C GLU A 376 3.52 -12.70 -15.26
N VAL A 377 3.37 -11.66 -14.44
CA VAL A 377 2.09 -11.17 -13.93
C VAL A 377 1.97 -9.68 -14.23
N TRP A 378 0.83 -9.26 -14.77
CA TRP A 378 0.46 -7.86 -14.98
C TRP A 378 -0.87 -7.60 -14.28
N ALA A 379 -0.83 -6.76 -13.25
CA ALA A 379 -1.98 -6.41 -12.45
C ALA A 379 -1.79 -5.03 -11.83
N GLY A 380 -2.88 -4.29 -11.62
CA GLY A 380 -2.86 -3.11 -10.76
C GLY A 380 -2.97 -3.52 -9.30
N THR A 381 -1.97 -3.19 -8.48
CA THR A 381 -1.89 -3.53 -7.04
C THR A 381 -1.40 -2.34 -6.22
N GLN A 382 -1.76 -2.26 -4.94
CA GLN A 382 -1.17 -1.29 -3.99
C GLN A 382 0.06 -1.84 -3.26
N ASP A 383 0.36 -3.15 -3.40
CA ASP A 383 1.58 -3.77 -2.86
C ASP A 383 2.11 -4.85 -3.83
N PRO A 384 2.88 -4.45 -4.86
CA PRO A 384 3.31 -5.36 -5.91
C PRO A 384 4.27 -6.46 -5.44
N LEU A 385 5.02 -6.26 -4.35
CA LEU A 385 5.92 -7.30 -3.83
C LEU A 385 5.14 -8.42 -3.12
N ASN A 386 4.09 -8.09 -2.35
CA ASN A 386 3.20 -9.10 -1.78
C ASN A 386 2.30 -9.76 -2.83
N ALA A 387 1.88 -9.02 -3.86
CA ALA A 387 1.17 -9.62 -4.99
C ALA A 387 2.05 -10.63 -5.74
N ARG A 388 3.33 -10.32 -5.98
CA ARG A 388 4.32 -11.25 -6.55
C ARG A 388 4.46 -12.51 -5.70
N SER A 389 4.57 -12.33 -4.38
CA SER A 389 4.69 -13.44 -3.43
C SER A 389 3.42 -14.30 -3.37
N THR A 390 2.25 -13.68 -3.52
CA THR A 390 0.96 -14.38 -3.62
C THR A 390 0.92 -15.24 -4.87
N ALA A 391 1.31 -14.69 -6.02
CA ALA A 391 1.36 -15.42 -7.28
C ALA A 391 2.35 -16.60 -7.21
N ALA A 392 3.54 -16.37 -6.64
CA ALA A 392 4.55 -17.41 -6.43
C ALA A 392 4.01 -18.57 -5.58
N ARG A 393 3.36 -18.27 -4.45
CA ARG A 393 2.75 -19.27 -3.58
C ARG A 393 1.66 -20.07 -4.29
N ALA A 394 0.77 -19.41 -5.03
CA ALA A 394 -0.31 -20.04 -5.80
C ALA A 394 0.22 -21.02 -6.86
N LEU A 395 1.38 -20.69 -7.43
CA LEU A 395 2.04 -21.49 -8.46
C LEU A 395 2.99 -22.56 -7.90
N GLY A 396 3.39 -22.46 -6.62
CA GLY A 396 4.42 -23.31 -6.04
C GLY A 396 5.84 -22.94 -6.49
N LEU A 397 6.08 -21.66 -6.78
CA LEU A 397 7.36 -21.11 -7.24
C LEU A 397 8.02 -20.26 -6.16
N ASP A 398 9.32 -20.01 -6.32
CA ASP A 398 10.03 -18.97 -5.58
C ASP A 398 9.69 -17.58 -6.11
N ALA A 399 9.75 -16.55 -5.26
CA ALA A 399 9.39 -15.18 -5.65
C ALA A 399 10.32 -14.59 -6.74
N ASN A 400 11.54 -15.10 -6.89
CA ASN A 400 12.48 -14.69 -7.94
C ASN A 400 12.16 -15.30 -9.31
N GLN A 401 11.33 -16.35 -9.36
CA GLN A 401 10.80 -16.97 -10.57
C GLN A 401 9.53 -16.29 -11.08
N VAL A 402 9.04 -15.28 -10.35
CA VAL A 402 7.85 -14.51 -10.71
C VAL A 402 8.22 -13.06 -10.96
N LYS A 403 7.95 -12.57 -12.16
CA LYS A 403 8.06 -11.15 -12.49
C LYS A 403 6.68 -10.50 -12.46
N LEU A 404 6.50 -9.52 -11.58
CA LEU A 404 5.27 -8.73 -11.51
C LEU A 404 5.50 -7.32 -12.08
N THR A 405 4.67 -6.94 -13.05
CA THR A 405 4.57 -5.59 -13.58
C THR A 405 3.34 -4.92 -12.98
N ASN A 406 3.55 -3.94 -12.11
CA ASN A 406 2.44 -3.19 -11.54
C ASN A 406 1.89 -2.22 -12.60
N LEU A 407 0.58 -2.23 -12.79
CA LEU A 407 -0.11 -1.37 -13.75
C LEU A 407 -0.90 -0.27 -13.02
N PRO A 408 -1.23 0.83 -13.72
CA PRO A 408 -2.19 1.81 -13.22
C PRO A 408 -3.50 1.18 -12.75
N LEU A 409 -4.13 1.83 -11.78
CA LEU A 409 -5.26 1.31 -11.01
C LEU A 409 -6.51 2.16 -11.24
N GLY A 410 -7.62 1.54 -11.64
CA GLY A 410 -8.94 2.19 -11.72
C GLY A 410 -9.66 2.25 -10.38
N GLY A 411 -8.92 2.62 -9.32
CA GLY A 411 -9.37 2.64 -7.93
C GLY A 411 -8.80 1.50 -7.09
N GLY A 412 -8.65 1.77 -5.79
CA GLY A 412 -8.20 0.78 -4.81
C GLY A 412 -9.06 0.86 -3.56
N TYR A 413 -9.08 2.03 -2.91
CA TYR A 413 -9.83 2.28 -1.66
C TYR A 413 -9.51 1.29 -0.52
N GLY A 414 -8.49 0.45 -0.69
CA GLY A 414 -8.11 -0.64 0.18
C GLY A 414 -8.34 -2.05 -0.38
N ARG A 415 -9.17 -2.22 -1.42
CA ARG A 415 -9.42 -3.52 -2.11
C ARG A 415 -8.17 -4.20 -2.64
N ARG A 416 -7.16 -3.42 -3.01
CA ARG A 416 -5.93 -3.89 -3.67
C ARG A 416 -4.70 -3.76 -2.76
N LEU A 417 -4.91 -3.70 -1.44
CA LEU A 417 -3.87 -3.68 -0.42
C LEU A 417 -3.33 -5.09 -0.13
N ILE A 418 -2.37 -5.14 0.79
CA ILE A 418 -1.83 -6.38 1.32
C ILE A 418 -2.97 -7.29 1.85
N LEU A 419 -2.83 -8.60 1.61
CA LEU A 419 -3.77 -9.67 1.98
C LEU A 419 -5.06 -9.78 1.14
N THR A 420 -5.31 -8.89 0.18
CA THR A 420 -6.53 -8.92 -0.67
C THR A 420 -6.23 -9.27 -2.13
N PHE A 421 -5.16 -10.03 -2.39
CA PHE A 421 -4.69 -10.42 -3.73
C PHE A 421 -5.29 -11.73 -4.25
N ASP A 422 -6.53 -12.05 -3.83
CA ASP A 422 -7.26 -13.24 -4.26
C ASP A 422 -7.46 -13.32 -5.78
N TYR A 423 -7.65 -12.17 -6.43
CA TYR A 423 -7.72 -12.12 -7.89
C TYR A 423 -6.38 -12.38 -8.59
N VAL A 424 -5.24 -12.08 -7.95
CA VAL A 424 -3.91 -12.42 -8.50
C VAL A 424 -3.70 -13.92 -8.38
N ASP A 425 -3.98 -14.47 -7.21
CA ASP A 425 -3.92 -15.90 -6.92
C ASP A 425 -4.78 -16.72 -7.90
N LEU A 426 -6.06 -16.35 -8.05
CA LEU A 426 -6.99 -17.01 -8.97
C LEU A 426 -6.55 -16.85 -10.43
N GLY A 427 -6.11 -15.64 -10.81
CA GLY A 427 -5.64 -15.34 -12.16
C GLY A 427 -4.45 -16.18 -12.60
N VAL A 428 -3.44 -16.38 -11.73
CA VAL A 428 -2.28 -17.22 -12.07
C VAL A 428 -2.61 -18.71 -12.08
N ARG A 429 -3.51 -19.19 -11.20
CA ARG A 429 -3.97 -20.58 -11.24
C ARG A 429 -4.73 -20.89 -12.53
N ILE A 430 -5.57 -19.95 -13.01
CA ILE A 430 -6.25 -20.06 -14.31
C ILE A 430 -5.24 -20.02 -15.46
N ALA A 431 -4.29 -19.08 -15.44
CA ALA A 431 -3.28 -18.98 -16.49
C ALA A 431 -2.38 -20.24 -16.58
N ARG A 432 -2.09 -20.89 -15.45
CA ARG A 432 -1.35 -22.16 -15.42
C ARG A 432 -2.04 -23.27 -16.22
N ALA A 433 -3.37 -23.30 -16.26
CA ALA A 433 -4.13 -24.30 -17.01
C ALA A 433 -3.96 -24.15 -18.54
N ALA A 434 -3.69 -22.93 -19.01
CA ALA A 434 -3.49 -22.61 -20.43
C ALA A 434 -2.02 -22.33 -20.78
N SER A 435 -1.08 -22.75 -19.92
CA SER A 435 0.36 -22.56 -20.13
C SER A 435 0.83 -23.11 -21.48
N PRO A 436 1.72 -22.42 -22.23
CA PRO A 436 2.37 -21.14 -21.90
C PRO A 436 1.64 -19.90 -22.45
N THR A 437 0.39 -20.03 -22.90
CA THR A 437 -0.38 -18.92 -23.45
C THR A 437 -0.78 -17.93 -22.36
N PRO A 438 -0.53 -16.61 -22.52
CA PRO A 438 -0.99 -15.61 -21.56
C PRO A 438 -2.52 -15.62 -21.44
N VAL A 439 -3.04 -15.52 -20.22
CA VAL A 439 -4.47 -15.40 -19.95
C VAL A 439 -4.74 -14.13 -19.14
N LYS A 440 -5.68 -13.31 -19.61
CA LYS A 440 -6.28 -12.23 -18.80
C LYS A 440 -7.57 -12.72 -18.17
N MET A 441 -7.58 -12.86 -16.86
CA MET A 441 -8.80 -13.00 -16.08
C MET A 441 -9.37 -11.62 -15.76
N VAL A 442 -10.67 -11.46 -15.98
CA VAL A 442 -11.43 -10.28 -15.52
C VAL A 442 -12.63 -10.76 -14.72
N TRP A 443 -12.79 -10.21 -13.52
CA TRP A 443 -13.99 -10.45 -12.71
C TRP A 443 -15.18 -9.67 -13.29
N SER A 444 -16.35 -10.29 -13.26
CA SER A 444 -17.61 -9.58 -13.48
C SER A 444 -17.83 -8.55 -12.35
N ARG A 445 -18.68 -7.54 -12.58
CA ARG A 445 -19.02 -6.58 -11.51
C ARG A 445 -19.73 -7.31 -10.37
N GLU A 446 -20.52 -8.31 -10.70
CA GLU A 446 -21.24 -9.15 -9.75
C GLU A 446 -20.26 -9.87 -8.81
N ASN A 447 -19.22 -10.52 -9.36
CA ASN A 447 -18.18 -11.17 -8.55
C ASN A 447 -17.37 -10.15 -7.74
N ASP A 448 -17.04 -9.00 -8.32
CA ASP A 448 -16.29 -7.94 -7.65
C ASP A 448 -17.02 -7.43 -6.39
N ILE A 449 -18.35 -7.29 -6.46
CA ILE A 449 -19.16 -6.89 -5.31
C ILE A 449 -19.41 -8.05 -4.34
N GLN A 450 -19.66 -9.26 -4.82
CA GLN A 450 -19.99 -10.43 -3.98
C GLN A 450 -18.76 -11.03 -3.27
N HIS A 451 -17.57 -10.90 -3.86
CA HIS A 451 -16.31 -11.43 -3.35
C HIS A 451 -15.34 -10.31 -2.98
N ASP A 452 -15.86 -9.17 -2.55
CA ASP A 452 -15.04 -8.12 -1.96
C ASP A 452 -14.45 -8.58 -0.60
N TYR A 453 -13.44 -7.85 -0.15
CA TYR A 453 -13.04 -7.78 1.25
C TYR A 453 -13.72 -6.55 1.85
N TYR A 454 -14.89 -6.73 2.45
CA TYR A 454 -15.74 -5.61 2.79
C TYR A 454 -15.15 -4.72 3.89
N ARG A 455 -15.51 -3.43 3.87
CA ARG A 455 -15.53 -2.65 5.10
C ARG A 455 -16.38 -3.42 6.11
N PRO A 456 -15.89 -3.74 7.31
CA PRO A 456 -16.65 -4.58 8.23
C PRO A 456 -17.95 -3.89 8.64
N ALA A 457 -19.04 -4.66 8.73
CA ALA A 457 -20.20 -4.25 9.49
C ALA A 457 -19.80 -4.09 10.95
N ALA A 458 -20.34 -3.08 11.62
CA ALA A 458 -20.02 -2.81 13.01
C ALA A 458 -21.25 -2.32 13.76
N MET A 459 -21.27 -2.55 15.07
CA MET A 459 -22.28 -2.03 15.99
C MET A 459 -21.60 -1.51 17.24
N SER A 460 -22.09 -0.40 17.79
CA SER A 460 -21.63 0.16 19.05
C SER A 460 -22.80 0.61 19.90
N ARG A 461 -22.77 0.24 21.19
CA ARG A 461 -23.72 0.63 22.23
C ARG A 461 -23.02 1.61 23.15
N PHE A 462 -23.42 2.88 23.05
CA PHE A 462 -22.88 3.96 23.86
C PHE A 462 -23.72 4.20 25.11
N ALA A 463 -23.06 4.63 26.17
CA ALA A 463 -23.66 5.25 27.33
C ALA A 463 -22.88 6.52 27.69
N GLY A 464 -23.58 7.54 28.18
CA GLY A 464 -22.99 8.82 28.52
C GLY A 464 -23.71 9.47 29.69
N ALA A 465 -22.93 10.10 30.56
CA ALA A 465 -23.40 10.73 31.77
C ALA A 465 -23.20 12.25 31.71
N LEU A 466 -24.21 13.01 32.08
CA LEU A 466 -24.18 14.46 32.17
C LEU A 466 -24.33 14.90 33.64
N ASP A 467 -23.62 15.97 34.01
CA ASP A 467 -23.84 16.67 35.28
C ASP A 467 -25.10 17.55 35.25
N GLY A 468 -25.43 18.19 36.37
CA GLY A 468 -26.60 19.06 36.49
C GLY A 468 -26.53 20.33 35.63
N GLN A 469 -25.37 20.63 35.03
CA GLN A 469 -25.15 21.75 34.12
C GLN A 469 -25.13 21.31 32.65
N GLY A 470 -25.30 20.01 32.39
CA GLY A 470 -25.28 19.44 31.05
C GLY A 470 -23.87 19.22 30.49
N ARG A 471 -22.83 19.14 31.34
CA ARG A 471 -21.47 18.79 30.91
C ARG A 471 -21.25 17.28 30.97
N PRO A 472 -20.57 16.67 29.98
CA PRO A 472 -20.22 15.26 30.03
C PRO A 472 -19.27 14.93 31.18
N LEU A 473 -19.69 13.98 32.02
CA LEU A 473 -18.90 13.39 33.10
C LEU A 473 -18.14 12.15 32.62
N ALA A 474 -18.85 11.29 31.89
CA ALA A 474 -18.35 10.04 31.38
C ALA A 474 -18.96 9.72 30.01
N VAL A 475 -18.18 9.02 29.19
CA VAL A 475 -18.67 8.37 27.98
C VAL A 475 -18.08 6.98 27.93
N ALA A 476 -18.88 5.99 27.55
CA ALA A 476 -18.37 4.66 27.32
C ALA A 476 -19.08 3.97 26.17
N SER A 477 -18.40 3.02 25.53
CA SER A 477 -18.96 2.20 24.48
C SER A 477 -18.61 0.72 24.63
N HIS A 478 -19.55 -0.17 24.29
CA HIS A 478 -19.24 -1.53 23.89
C HIS A 478 -19.38 -1.62 22.37
N TYR A 479 -18.42 -2.21 21.66
CA TYR A 479 -18.50 -2.32 20.20
C TYR A 479 -18.10 -3.70 19.67
N ALA A 480 -18.72 -4.11 18.56
CA ALA A 480 -18.46 -5.36 17.84
C ALA A 480 -18.32 -5.09 16.34
N GLY A 481 -17.67 -6.02 15.62
CA GLY A 481 -17.39 -5.87 14.18
C GLY A 481 -16.16 -5.03 13.85
N GLY A 482 -15.23 -4.89 14.81
CA GLY A 482 -13.93 -4.29 14.61
C GLY A 482 -13.75 -2.90 15.24
N GLY A 483 -12.51 -2.62 15.64
CA GLY A 483 -12.08 -1.36 16.22
C GLY A 483 -10.56 -1.39 16.39
N ASN A 484 -9.95 -0.21 16.44
CA ASN A 484 -8.57 -0.04 16.84
C ASN A 484 -8.46 1.18 17.75
N ALA A 485 -7.34 1.31 18.47
CA ALA A 485 -7.15 2.36 19.46
C ALA A 485 -7.36 3.78 18.90
N GLU A 486 -7.01 4.02 17.64
CA GLU A 486 -7.19 5.33 17.00
C GLU A 486 -8.66 5.62 16.68
N ALA A 487 -9.36 4.67 16.06
CA ALA A 487 -10.72 4.88 15.55
C ALA A 487 -11.74 5.07 16.67
N VAL A 488 -11.64 4.25 17.73
CA VAL A 488 -12.57 4.27 18.86
C VAL A 488 -12.30 5.42 19.83
N TYR A 489 -11.10 6.00 19.80
CA TYR A 489 -10.72 7.07 20.70
C TYR A 489 -11.71 8.24 20.63
N MET A 490 -12.22 8.61 21.80
CA MET A 490 -13.06 9.79 22.01
C MET A 490 -12.17 11.05 22.16
N PRO A 491 -12.16 11.98 21.18
CA PRO A 491 -11.24 13.11 21.18
C PRO A 491 -11.63 14.24 22.12
N TYR A 492 -12.86 14.23 22.66
CA TYR A 492 -13.37 15.27 23.55
C TYR A 492 -12.77 15.19 24.95
N ALA A 493 -12.65 16.35 25.60
CA ALA A 493 -12.12 16.50 26.95
C ALA A 493 -13.12 16.02 28.03
N ILE A 494 -13.44 14.73 28.01
CA ILE A 494 -14.30 14.03 28.97
C ILE A 494 -13.40 13.24 29.92
N ALA A 495 -13.63 13.37 31.22
CA ALA A 495 -12.74 12.82 32.24
C ALA A 495 -12.72 11.27 32.23
N ASP A 496 -13.88 10.63 32.18
CA ASP A 496 -14.02 9.17 32.08
C ASP A 496 -14.41 8.77 30.65
N ARG A 497 -13.52 8.06 29.97
CA ARG A 497 -13.70 7.56 28.60
C ARG A 497 -13.32 6.08 28.58
N ARG A 498 -14.24 5.21 28.19
CA ARG A 498 -14.06 3.76 28.15
C ARG A 498 -14.58 3.18 26.83
N ASP A 499 -13.83 2.27 26.24
CA ASP A 499 -14.25 1.60 25.00
C ASP A 499 -13.87 0.12 25.09
N ASP A 500 -14.88 -0.74 25.09
CA ASP A 500 -14.72 -2.19 25.26
C ASP A 500 -15.08 -2.94 23.99
N ALA A 501 -14.08 -3.61 23.40
CA ALA A 501 -14.29 -4.51 22.28
C ALA A 501 -15.04 -5.77 22.72
N ARG A 502 -16.03 -6.17 21.92
CA ARG A 502 -16.80 -7.40 22.09
C ARG A 502 -16.57 -8.29 20.87
N ASP A 503 -16.23 -9.55 21.15
CA ASP A 503 -16.01 -10.55 20.10
C ASP A 503 -17.36 -11.08 19.59
N ALA A 504 -17.51 -11.06 18.27
CA ALA A 504 -18.65 -11.61 17.55
C ALA A 504 -18.18 -11.95 16.13
N SER A 505 -17.39 -13.01 16.03
CA SER A 505 -16.75 -13.41 14.78
C SER A 505 -17.74 -13.97 13.75
N HIS A 506 -17.45 -13.73 12.46
CA HIS A 506 -18.22 -14.27 11.33
C HIS A 506 -17.31 -14.60 10.14
N HIS A 507 -17.78 -15.45 9.22
CA HIS A 507 -16.97 -15.93 8.08
C HIS A 507 -16.76 -14.90 6.96
N ILE A 508 -17.53 -13.81 6.92
CA ILE A 508 -17.42 -12.78 5.88
C ILE A 508 -16.04 -12.13 5.92
N ARG A 509 -15.33 -12.17 4.79
CA ARG A 509 -14.03 -11.53 4.59
C ARG A 509 -14.16 -10.02 4.70
N THR A 510 -13.31 -9.45 5.53
CA THR A 510 -13.23 -8.00 5.74
C THR A 510 -11.87 -7.50 5.31
N GLY A 511 -11.81 -6.28 4.81
CA GLY A 511 -10.58 -5.64 4.38
C GLY A 511 -10.52 -4.19 4.83
N GLU A 512 -9.35 -3.62 4.65
CA GLU A 512 -9.15 -2.20 4.81
C GLU A 512 -9.99 -1.45 3.79
N TRP A 513 -10.82 -0.51 4.24
CA TRP A 513 -11.63 0.37 3.40
C TRP A 513 -11.30 1.82 3.76
N ARG A 514 -11.29 2.72 2.77
CA ARG A 514 -10.82 4.11 2.93
C ARG A 514 -11.34 4.77 4.20
N SER A 515 -10.42 5.26 5.05
CA SER A 515 -10.71 5.67 6.44
C SER A 515 -10.97 4.45 7.35
N VAL A 516 -9.94 3.61 7.46
CA VAL A 516 -9.94 2.33 8.19
C VAL A 516 -10.54 2.51 9.57
N LEU A 517 -11.69 1.87 9.80
CA LEU A 517 -12.49 1.88 11.03
C LEU A 517 -13.01 3.27 11.48
N ASN A 518 -12.34 4.35 11.09
CA ASN A 518 -12.70 5.74 11.38
C ASN A 518 -13.99 6.16 10.66
N SER A 519 -14.28 5.63 9.47
CA SER A 519 -15.56 5.89 8.80
C SER A 519 -16.77 5.35 9.57
N GLN A 520 -16.58 4.32 10.40
CA GLN A 520 -17.61 3.74 11.27
C GLN A 520 -17.66 4.46 12.61
N HIS A 521 -16.54 4.45 13.32
CA HIS A 521 -16.45 4.96 14.68
C HIS A 521 -16.54 6.49 14.74
N GLY A 522 -16.12 7.19 13.68
CA GLY A 522 -16.38 8.62 13.50
C GLY A 522 -17.87 8.94 13.47
N PHE A 523 -18.66 8.19 12.69
CA PHE A 523 -20.11 8.36 12.69
C PHE A 523 -20.71 8.08 14.08
N PHE A 524 -20.29 7.00 14.74
CA PHE A 524 -20.81 6.64 16.06
C PHE A 524 -20.52 7.70 17.13
N LYS A 525 -19.26 8.14 17.25
CA LYS A 525 -18.85 9.06 18.32
C LYS A 525 -19.41 10.46 18.12
N GLU A 526 -19.34 10.99 16.91
CA GLU A 526 -19.85 12.34 16.63
C GLU A 526 -21.37 12.39 16.79
N SER A 527 -22.08 11.33 16.36
CA SER A 527 -23.53 11.23 16.60
C SER A 527 -23.86 11.15 18.09
N PHE A 528 -23.08 10.41 18.89
CA PHE A 528 -23.34 10.32 20.32
C PHE A 528 -23.04 11.61 21.08
N ILE A 529 -22.06 12.40 20.62
CA ILE A 529 -21.80 13.73 21.16
C ILE A 529 -22.99 14.67 20.90
N ASP A 530 -23.59 14.61 19.71
CA ASP A 530 -24.82 15.35 19.40
C ASP A 530 -25.98 14.92 20.31
N GLU A 531 -26.15 13.62 20.57
CA GLU A 531 -27.15 13.12 21.53
C GLU A 531 -26.91 13.66 22.95
N LEU A 532 -25.65 13.74 23.40
CA LEU A 532 -25.28 14.34 24.68
C LEU A 532 -25.62 15.83 24.73
N ALA A 533 -25.29 16.58 23.68
CA ALA A 533 -25.62 18.00 23.59
C ALA A 533 -27.13 18.22 23.60
N HIS A 534 -27.88 17.43 22.81
CA HIS A 534 -29.34 17.47 22.78
C HIS A 534 -29.94 17.15 24.15
N ALA A 535 -29.44 16.10 24.81
CA ALA A 535 -29.88 15.72 26.14
C ALA A 535 -29.60 16.79 27.21
N ALA A 536 -28.56 17.60 27.01
CA ALA A 536 -28.18 18.74 27.84
C ALA A 536 -28.94 20.04 27.49
N GLY A 537 -29.75 20.05 26.43
CA GLY A 537 -30.39 21.27 25.91
C GLY A 537 -29.36 22.28 25.38
N LYS A 538 -28.24 21.79 24.84
CA LYS A 538 -27.17 22.58 24.26
C LYS A 538 -27.16 22.45 22.73
N ASP A 539 -26.61 23.47 22.09
CA ASP A 539 -26.31 23.42 20.67
C ASP A 539 -25.13 22.46 20.44
N PRO A 540 -25.24 21.48 19.52
CA PRO A 540 -24.21 20.46 19.31
C PRO A 540 -22.87 20.99 18.78
N TYR A 541 -22.85 22.18 18.16
CA TYR A 541 -21.61 22.81 17.68
C TYR A 541 -20.84 23.55 18.78
N ARG A 542 -21.51 23.93 19.87
CA ARG A 542 -20.95 24.71 20.99
C ARG A 542 -20.37 23.83 22.09
#